data_AF-A0A8I5T6W4-F1
#
_entry.id   AF-A0A8I5T6W4-F1
#
_cell.length_a   1.000
_cell.length_b   1.000
_cell.length_c   1.000
_cell.angle_alpha   90.00
_cell.angle_beta   90.00
_cell.angle_gamma   90.00
#
_symmetry.space_group_name_H-M   'P 1'
#
loop_
_entity.id
_entity.type
_entity.pdbx_description
1 polymer ?
#
loop_
_entity_poly.entity_id
_entity_poly.type
_entity_poly.pdbx_seq_one_letter_code
_entity_poly.pdbx_strand_id
1 'polypeptide(L)'
;MAAMRALVASRLAAASAFASLYPSGRTPSQRAALHLSVPRPAARVALVLSGCGVYDGTEIHEASAILVHLSRGGAEVQIFAPDVPQMHVIDHTKGQPSEGESRNVLTESARIARGKITDLANLSAAHHDAAIFPGGFGAAKNLDRVSLWTSSLWNCERYVSVM
;
A
#
# COMPACT_ATOMS: atom_id res chain seq x y z
N MET A 1 45.22 -26.82 -16.43
CA MET A 1 45.67 -26.83 -17.84
C MET A 1 44.61 -27.56 -18.67
N ALA A 2 44.30 -27.01 -19.86
CA ALA A 2 43.43 -27.52 -20.94
C ALA A 2 41.94 -27.75 -20.56
N ALA A 3 40.97 -26.89 -20.90
CA ALA A 3 40.55 -26.37 -22.22
C ALA A 3 40.16 -27.48 -23.22
N MET A 4 38.85 -27.66 -23.41
CA MET A 4 38.29 -28.19 -24.66
C MET A 4 36.87 -27.65 -24.83
N ARG A 5 36.74 -26.60 -25.64
CA ARG A 5 35.50 -26.18 -26.28
C ARG A 5 35.17 -27.19 -27.38
N ALA A 6 33.92 -27.62 -27.47
CA ALA A 6 33.37 -28.17 -28.70
C ALA A 6 32.10 -27.39 -29.07
N LEU A 7 32.19 -26.73 -30.22
CA LEU A 7 31.09 -26.07 -30.94
C LEU A 7 30.56 -27.05 -32.00
N VAL A 8 29.53 -26.60 -32.74
CA VAL A 8 28.90 -27.21 -33.95
C VAL A 8 27.69 -28.08 -33.64
N ALA A 9 26.57 -28.04 -34.35
CA ALA A 9 25.75 -27.01 -35.00
C ALA A 9 24.49 -27.75 -35.48
N SER A 10 23.35 -27.08 -35.39
CA SER A 10 22.16 -27.13 -36.25
C SER A 10 21.94 -28.34 -37.18
N ARG A 11 20.73 -28.91 -37.16
CA ARG A 11 19.94 -29.20 -38.38
C ARG A 11 18.49 -29.60 -38.09
N LEU A 12 17.62 -28.84 -38.76
CA LEU A 12 16.31 -29.15 -39.36
C LEU A 12 15.03 -29.27 -38.52
N ALA A 13 14.11 -28.41 -38.94
CA ALA A 13 12.69 -28.36 -38.69
C ALA A 13 11.94 -29.59 -39.23
N ALA A 14 10.84 -29.93 -38.57
CA ALA A 14 9.70 -30.61 -39.18
C ALA A 14 8.44 -29.85 -38.77
N ALA A 15 7.88 -29.10 -39.73
CA ALA A 15 6.56 -28.54 -39.63
C ALA A 15 5.53 -29.64 -39.91
N SER A 16 4.62 -29.90 -38.98
CA SER A 16 3.41 -30.67 -39.25
C SER A 16 2.21 -29.73 -39.22
N ALA A 17 1.76 -29.38 -40.42
CA ALA A 17 0.49 -28.71 -40.66
C ALA A 17 -0.66 -29.64 -40.26
N PHE A 18 -1.51 -29.19 -39.35
CA PHE A 18 -2.88 -29.66 -39.26
C PHE A 18 -3.79 -28.44 -39.22
N ALA A 19 -4.20 -28.01 -40.42
CA ALA A 19 -5.22 -27.00 -40.61
C ALA A 19 -6.59 -27.62 -40.32
N SER A 20 -7.27 -27.14 -39.28
CA SER A 20 -8.69 -27.43 -39.10
C SER A 20 -9.49 -26.26 -39.66
N LEU A 21 -10.25 -26.56 -40.71
CA LEU A 21 -11.18 -25.68 -41.41
C LEU A 21 -12.32 -25.25 -40.47
N TYR A 22 -12.46 -23.95 -40.21
CA TYR A 22 -13.73 -23.33 -39.83
C TYR A 22 -13.95 -22.10 -40.71
N PRO A 23 -15.12 -21.95 -41.36
CA PRO A 23 -15.36 -20.87 -42.30
C PRO A 23 -15.80 -19.59 -41.57
N SER A 24 -15.31 -18.48 -42.11
CA SER A 24 -15.97 -17.17 -42.17
C SER A 24 -16.10 -16.34 -40.89
N GLY A 25 -15.18 -15.39 -40.77
CA GLY A 25 -15.57 -13.98 -40.88
C GLY A 25 -16.19 -13.32 -39.65
N ARG A 26 -15.36 -13.00 -38.66
CA ARG A 26 -15.56 -11.78 -37.85
C ARG A 26 -14.20 -11.19 -37.51
N THR A 27 -13.80 -10.17 -38.26
CA THR A 27 -12.68 -9.30 -37.91
C THR A 27 -12.94 -8.73 -36.51
N PRO A 28 -12.01 -8.83 -35.55
CA PRO A 28 -12.11 -8.04 -34.33
C PRO A 28 -12.18 -6.56 -34.73
N SER A 29 -13.25 -5.92 -34.32
CA SER A 29 -13.48 -4.49 -34.49
C SER A 29 -12.23 -3.71 -34.10
N GLN A 30 -11.69 -2.94 -35.05
CA GLN A 30 -10.62 -1.95 -34.85
C GLN A 30 -11.15 -0.75 -34.04
N ARG A 31 -11.66 -0.99 -32.82
CA ARG A 31 -12.13 0.06 -31.90
C ARG A 31 -11.74 -0.19 -30.45
N ALA A 32 -10.52 -0.68 -30.24
CA ALA A 32 -9.80 -0.40 -29.00
C ALA A 32 -8.64 0.53 -29.38
N ALA A 33 -8.98 1.79 -29.64
CA ALA A 33 -7.97 2.83 -29.75
C ALA A 33 -7.19 2.84 -28.44
N LEU A 34 -5.93 2.44 -28.58
CA LEU A 34 -4.88 2.39 -27.58
C LEU A 34 -4.82 3.70 -26.80
N HIS A 35 -5.47 3.75 -25.64
CA HIS A 35 -5.06 4.70 -24.61
C HIS A 35 -3.80 4.12 -23.95
N LEU A 36 -2.69 4.09 -24.70
CA LEU A 36 -1.37 3.83 -24.16
C LEU A 36 -0.98 5.05 -23.33
N SER A 37 -1.58 5.18 -22.14
CA SER A 37 -0.88 5.87 -21.08
C SER A 37 0.43 5.13 -20.92
N VAL A 38 1.55 5.84 -21.09
CA VAL A 38 2.88 5.40 -20.62
C VAL A 38 2.68 4.61 -19.32
N PRO A 39 3.27 3.42 -19.15
CA PRO A 39 3.21 2.71 -17.88
C PRO A 39 3.67 3.70 -16.80
N ARG A 40 2.71 4.26 -16.05
CA ARG A 40 3.06 5.16 -14.98
C ARG A 40 3.75 4.29 -13.94
N PRO A 41 4.92 4.69 -13.42
CA PRO A 41 5.52 3.99 -12.30
C PRO A 41 4.45 3.85 -11.20
N ALA A 42 4.51 2.73 -10.47
CA ALA A 42 3.58 2.45 -9.38
C ALA A 42 3.49 3.66 -8.45
N ALA A 43 2.26 4.08 -8.12
CA ALA A 43 2.08 5.20 -7.20
C ALA A 43 2.66 4.80 -5.84
N ARG A 44 3.52 5.64 -5.28
CA ARG A 44 4.11 5.44 -3.95
C ARG A 44 3.22 6.13 -2.92
N VAL A 45 2.62 5.36 -2.03
CA VAL A 45 1.62 5.86 -1.09
C VAL A 45 2.09 5.63 0.33
N ALA A 46 2.13 6.70 1.12
CA ALA A 46 2.32 6.61 2.56
C ALA A 46 0.96 6.33 3.23
N LEU A 47 0.87 5.24 4.00
CA LEU A 47 -0.29 4.97 4.86
C LEU A 47 0.07 5.27 6.30
N VAL A 48 -0.56 6.29 6.90
CA VAL A 48 -0.24 6.71 8.28
C VAL A 48 -1.31 6.21 9.24
N LEU A 49 -0.90 5.34 10.15
CA LEU A 49 -1.74 4.72 11.17
C LEU A 49 -1.57 5.41 12.53
N SER A 50 -2.54 5.20 13.42
CA SER A 50 -2.66 5.87 14.72
C SER A 50 -2.88 4.91 15.89
N GLY A 51 -2.70 3.60 15.68
CA GLY A 51 -2.88 2.51 16.64
C GLY A 51 -3.54 1.29 15.98
N CYS A 52 -4.25 0.46 16.74
CA CYS A 52 -4.99 -0.71 16.21
C CYS A 52 -6.31 -0.94 16.97
N GLY A 53 -7.35 -0.19 16.60
CA GLY A 53 -8.65 -0.23 17.26
C GLY A 53 -9.41 1.08 17.03
N VAL A 54 -10.71 1.04 16.74
CA VAL A 54 -11.47 2.23 16.37
C VAL A 54 -11.50 3.30 17.48
N TYR A 55 -11.50 2.91 18.76
CA TYR A 55 -11.65 3.87 19.86
C TYR A 55 -10.34 4.49 20.36
N ASP A 56 -9.20 3.87 20.08
CA ASP A 56 -7.88 4.32 20.58
C ASP A 56 -6.76 4.33 19.52
N GLY A 57 -7.08 3.92 18.29
CA GLY A 57 -6.16 3.80 17.19
C GLY A 57 -6.83 4.01 15.83
N THR A 58 -6.31 3.31 14.83
CA THR A 58 -6.87 3.26 13.48
C THR A 58 -8.09 2.33 13.41
N GLU A 59 -9.13 2.75 12.68
CA GLU A 59 -10.22 1.86 12.27
C GLU A 59 -9.67 0.77 11.33
N ILE A 60 -9.80 -0.49 11.77
CA ILE A 60 -9.09 -1.63 11.16
C ILE A 60 -9.70 -2.01 9.80
N HIS A 61 -11.02 -1.85 9.63
CA HIS A 61 -11.70 -2.18 8.38
C HIS A 61 -11.36 -1.19 7.27
N GLU A 62 -11.29 0.10 7.56
CA GLU A 62 -10.84 1.16 6.66
C GLU A 62 -9.40 0.91 6.25
N ALA A 63 -8.49 0.68 7.21
CA ALA A 63 -7.09 0.38 6.89
C ALA A 63 -6.96 -0.86 6.01
N SER A 64 -7.71 -1.93 6.31
CA SER A 64 -7.76 -3.15 5.50
C SER A 64 -8.29 -2.87 4.10
N ALA A 65 -9.40 -2.14 3.98
CA ALA A 65 -10.01 -1.78 2.71
C ALA A 65 -9.05 -0.92 1.86
N ILE A 66 -8.42 0.09 2.44
CA ILE A 66 -7.42 0.93 1.79
C ILE A 66 -6.27 0.08 1.24
N LEU A 67 -5.68 -0.80 2.06
CA LEU A 67 -4.59 -1.67 1.63
C LEU A 67 -5.00 -2.61 0.48
N VAL A 68 -6.21 -3.15 0.51
CA VAL A 68 -6.75 -3.97 -0.59
C VAL A 68 -6.91 -3.14 -1.87
N HIS A 69 -7.44 -1.93 -1.79
CA HIS A 69 -7.65 -1.06 -2.96
C HIS A 69 -6.33 -0.59 -3.56
N LEU A 70 -5.36 -0.17 -2.74
CA LEU A 70 -4.01 0.21 -3.17
C LEU A 70 -3.29 -0.95 -3.85
N SER A 71 -3.37 -2.16 -3.26
CA SER A 71 -2.79 -3.37 -3.84
C SER A 71 -3.41 -3.70 -5.20
N ARG A 72 -4.73 -3.62 -5.35
CA ARG A 72 -5.43 -3.82 -6.64
C ARG A 72 -5.09 -2.75 -7.67
N GLY A 73 -4.79 -1.54 -7.23
CA GLY A 73 -4.31 -0.44 -8.06
C GLY A 73 -2.83 -0.53 -8.45
N GLY A 74 -2.09 -1.52 -7.94
CA GLY A 74 -0.66 -1.67 -8.19
C GLY A 74 0.20 -0.60 -7.53
N ALA A 75 -0.27 0.04 -6.45
CA ALA A 75 0.49 1.02 -5.70
C ALA A 75 1.54 0.36 -4.79
N GLU A 76 2.66 1.03 -4.60
CA GLU A 76 3.66 0.69 -3.60
C GLU A 76 3.32 1.40 -2.30
N VAL A 77 3.04 0.65 -1.24
CA VAL A 77 2.58 1.21 0.04
C VAL A 77 3.68 1.07 1.09
N GLN A 78 4.05 2.19 1.71
CA GLN A 78 4.85 2.20 2.93
C GLN A 78 3.98 2.67 4.09
N ILE A 79 4.02 1.92 5.19
CA ILE A 79 3.16 2.14 6.35
C ILE A 79 3.97 2.84 7.44
N PHE A 80 3.36 3.85 8.06
CA PHE A 80 3.96 4.66 9.10
C PHE A 80 3.04 4.79 10.31
N ALA A 81 3.62 5.00 11.48
CA ALA A 81 2.90 5.40 12.69
C ALA A 81 3.89 6.12 13.63
N PRO A 82 3.44 7.05 14.47
CA PRO A 82 4.33 7.72 15.41
C PRO A 82 4.76 6.79 16.55
N ASP A 83 6.05 6.84 16.91
CA ASP A 83 6.58 6.14 18.09
C ASP A 83 6.28 6.91 19.38
N VAL A 84 5.02 6.89 19.81
CA VAL A 84 4.52 7.60 20.99
C VAL A 84 3.57 6.72 21.81
N PRO A 85 3.42 6.96 23.11
CA PRO A 85 2.36 6.31 23.89
C PRO A 85 0.97 6.70 23.37
N GLN A 86 0.04 5.76 23.35
CA GLN A 86 -1.38 6.02 23.10
C GLN A 86 -1.95 6.91 24.21
N MET A 87 -2.82 7.86 23.83
CA MET A 87 -3.46 8.74 24.82
C MET A 87 -4.35 7.97 25.80
N HIS A 88 -5.11 7.00 25.29
CA HIS A 88 -5.93 6.09 26.08
C HIS A 88 -5.82 4.69 25.49
N VAL A 89 -6.00 3.67 26.33
CA VAL A 89 -6.20 2.28 25.89
C VAL A 89 -7.65 1.93 26.22
N ILE A 90 -8.42 1.48 25.23
CA ILE A 90 -9.86 1.24 25.38
C ILE A 90 -10.14 -0.25 25.31
N ASP A 91 -10.87 -0.76 26.31
CA ASP A 91 -11.52 -2.06 26.20
C ASP A 91 -12.67 -1.95 25.20
N HIS A 92 -12.48 -2.48 24.00
CA HIS A 92 -13.45 -2.39 22.92
C HIS A 92 -14.73 -3.21 23.19
N THR A 93 -14.73 -4.13 24.17
CA THR A 93 -15.94 -4.86 24.58
C THR A 93 -16.84 -4.03 25.51
N LYS A 94 -16.25 -3.10 26.26
CA LYS A 94 -16.95 -2.23 27.22
C LYS A 94 -17.11 -0.79 26.74
N GLY A 95 -16.30 -0.37 25.76
CA GLY A 95 -16.22 1.01 25.29
C GLY A 95 -15.64 1.98 26.33
N GLN A 96 -14.88 1.49 27.31
CA GLN A 96 -14.34 2.27 28.43
C GLN A 96 -12.81 2.19 28.48
N PRO A 97 -12.13 3.21 29.05
CA PRO A 97 -10.70 3.15 29.29
C PRO A 97 -10.30 1.98 30.19
N SER A 98 -9.20 1.31 29.82
CA SER A 98 -8.52 0.32 30.66
C SER A 98 -7.53 1.05 31.55
N GLU A 99 -7.92 1.33 32.79
CA GLU A 99 -7.10 2.07 33.74
C GLU A 99 -5.77 1.35 34.03
N GLY A 100 -4.66 2.10 34.04
CA GLY A 100 -3.33 1.58 34.30
C GLY A 100 -2.67 0.85 33.11
N GLU A 101 -3.37 0.66 32.00
CA GLU A 101 -2.79 0.08 30.79
C GLU A 101 -2.16 1.17 29.90
N SER A 102 -0.98 0.89 29.35
CA SER A 102 -0.31 1.75 28.39
C SER A 102 0.15 0.93 27.19
N ARG A 103 0.00 1.51 26.00
CA ARG A 103 0.42 0.94 24.73
C ARG A 103 1.11 1.98 23.89
N ASN A 104 1.93 1.54 22.95
CA ASN A 104 2.64 2.40 22.02
C ASN A 104 1.97 2.35 20.63
N VAL A 105 1.78 3.51 20.02
CA VAL A 105 1.05 3.66 18.75
C VAL A 105 1.73 2.89 17.62
N LEU A 106 3.04 3.07 17.42
CA LEU A 106 3.81 2.35 16.40
C LEU A 106 3.74 0.83 16.59
N THR A 107 3.89 0.37 17.84
CA THR A 107 3.84 -1.04 18.21
C THR A 107 2.48 -1.66 17.91
N GLU A 108 1.40 -0.98 18.26
CA GLU A 108 0.05 -1.49 18.01
C GLU A 108 -0.31 -1.42 16.52
N SER A 109 0.08 -0.37 15.80
CA SER A 109 -0.10 -0.27 14.35
C SER A 109 0.66 -1.34 13.57
N ALA A 110 1.75 -1.88 14.11
CA ALA A 110 2.47 -3.02 13.51
C ALA A 110 1.59 -4.26 13.35
N ARG A 111 0.50 -4.40 14.13
CA ARG A 111 -0.50 -5.47 14.00
C ARG A 111 -1.21 -5.42 12.64
N ILE A 112 -1.62 -4.23 12.21
CA ILE A 112 -2.25 -3.99 10.89
C ILE A 112 -1.20 -4.17 9.79
N ALA A 113 0.00 -3.62 10.00
CA ALA A 113 1.08 -3.63 9.02
C ALA A 113 1.80 -4.99 8.86
N ARG A 114 1.44 -6.00 9.68
CA ARG A 114 2.16 -7.29 9.77
C ARG A 114 3.67 -7.11 9.97
N GLY A 115 4.03 -6.18 10.85
CA GLY A 115 5.43 -5.83 11.16
C GLY A 115 6.14 -4.94 10.13
N LYS A 116 5.55 -4.65 8.97
CA LYS A 116 6.15 -3.78 7.94
C LYS A 116 5.75 -2.32 8.14
N ILE A 117 6.25 -1.71 9.20
CA ILE A 117 5.93 -0.34 9.59
C ILE A 117 7.21 0.44 9.94
N THR A 118 7.21 1.73 9.70
CA THR A 118 8.32 2.65 10.03
C THR A 118 7.82 3.78 10.92
N ASP A 119 8.67 4.32 11.78
CA ASP A 119 8.32 5.53 12.53
C ASP A 119 7.97 6.68 11.58
N LEU A 120 6.85 7.35 11.86
CA LEU A 120 6.36 8.53 11.15
C LEU A 120 7.39 9.66 11.07
N ALA A 121 8.32 9.75 12.02
CA ALA A 121 9.43 10.72 11.95
C ALA A 121 10.33 10.54 10.71
N ASN A 122 10.35 9.34 10.11
CA ASN A 122 11.12 9.04 8.91
C ASN A 122 10.34 9.25 7.60
N LEU A 123 9.08 9.69 7.68
CA LEU A 123 8.27 9.95 6.50
C LEU A 123 8.78 11.19 5.76
N SER A 124 9.19 11.00 4.50
CA SER A 124 9.57 12.08 3.59
C SER A 124 8.57 12.22 2.46
N ALA A 125 8.03 13.44 2.30
CA ALA A 125 7.10 13.78 1.24
C ALA A 125 7.74 13.64 -0.16
N ALA A 126 9.07 13.77 -0.28
CA ALA A 126 9.77 13.61 -1.56
C ALA A 126 9.76 12.17 -2.10
N HIS A 127 9.49 11.18 -1.24
CA HIS A 127 9.50 9.76 -1.60
C HIS A 127 8.10 9.18 -1.87
N HIS A 128 7.05 9.97 -1.74
CA HIS A 128 5.67 9.52 -1.87
C HIS A 128 4.86 10.48 -2.74
N ASP A 129 3.92 9.94 -3.51
CA ASP A 129 3.05 10.70 -4.41
C ASP A 129 1.71 11.05 -3.74
N ALA A 130 1.37 10.36 -2.64
CA ALA A 130 0.20 10.62 -1.80
C ALA A 130 0.42 10.12 -0.37
N ALA A 131 -0.35 10.68 0.57
CA ALA A 131 -0.49 10.16 1.92
C ALA A 131 -1.97 9.91 2.23
N ILE A 132 -2.26 8.78 2.89
CA ILE A 132 -3.60 8.38 3.31
C ILE A 132 -3.60 8.17 4.82
N PHE A 133 -4.62 8.74 5.47
CA PHE A 133 -4.86 8.63 6.91
C PHE A 133 -6.21 7.95 7.10
N PRO A 134 -6.24 6.65 7.46
CA PRO A 134 -7.49 6.01 7.86
C PRO A 134 -8.06 6.70 9.10
N GLY A 135 -9.37 6.56 9.29
CA GLY A 135 -10.09 7.07 10.44
C GLY A 135 -9.81 6.29 11.73
N GLY A 136 -10.81 6.31 12.61
CA GLY A 136 -10.69 5.89 14.01
C GLY A 136 -10.32 7.05 14.93
N PHE A 137 -10.76 6.97 16.18
CA PHE A 137 -10.56 8.00 17.20
C PHE A 137 -9.08 8.18 17.58
N GLY A 138 -8.23 7.19 17.30
CA GLY A 138 -6.78 7.34 17.45
C GLY A 138 -6.20 8.42 16.55
N ALA A 139 -6.80 8.71 15.39
CA ALA A 139 -6.33 9.80 14.53
C ALA A 139 -6.39 11.15 15.27
N ALA A 140 -7.55 11.50 15.83
CA ALA A 140 -7.72 12.73 16.61
C ALA A 140 -6.95 12.71 17.96
N LYS A 141 -6.73 11.54 18.56
CA LYS A 141 -6.07 11.45 19.88
C LYS A 141 -4.55 11.46 19.77
N ASN A 142 -4.00 10.71 18.82
CA ASN A 142 -2.58 10.37 18.76
C ASN A 142 -1.85 11.14 17.65
N LEU A 143 -2.53 11.50 16.55
CA LEU A 143 -1.91 12.24 15.45
C LEU A 143 -1.96 13.76 15.67
N ASP A 144 -2.97 14.32 16.33
CA ASP A 144 -3.05 15.78 16.55
C ASP A 144 -1.90 16.34 17.41
N ARG A 145 -1.29 15.50 18.27
CA ARG A 145 -0.09 15.84 19.06
C ARG A 145 1.20 15.73 18.26
N VAL A 146 1.22 14.83 17.27
CA VAL A 146 2.35 14.65 16.38
C VAL A 146 2.18 15.68 15.30
N SER A 147 3.07 16.66 15.21
CA SER A 147 2.91 17.84 14.36
C SER A 147 2.93 17.53 12.84
N LEU A 148 1.91 16.82 12.35
CA LEU A 148 1.60 16.61 10.93
C LEU A 148 1.32 17.95 10.22
N TRP A 149 1.02 19.00 10.99
CA TRP A 149 0.88 20.37 10.51
C TRP A 149 2.20 21.10 10.26
N THR A 150 3.33 20.66 10.83
CA THR A 150 4.64 21.30 10.62
C THR A 150 5.55 20.51 9.67
N SER A 151 5.15 19.30 9.26
CA SER A 151 5.92 18.49 8.35
C SER A 151 5.62 18.86 6.89
N SER A 152 6.61 18.67 6.01
CA SER A 152 6.54 18.92 4.56
C SER A 152 5.46 18.11 3.82
N LEU A 153 4.64 17.32 4.52
CA LEU A 153 3.49 16.60 3.97
C LEU A 153 2.42 17.54 3.40
N TRP A 154 2.29 18.75 3.93
CA TRP A 154 1.37 19.77 3.38
C TRP A 154 1.79 20.30 2.00
N ASN A 155 3.06 20.11 1.60
CA ASN A 155 3.52 20.42 0.24
C ASN A 155 3.24 19.27 -0.76
N CYS A 156 2.69 18.15 -0.32
CA CYS A 156 2.24 17.10 -1.21
C CYS A 156 0.89 17.53 -1.80
N GLU A 157 0.88 17.93 -3.07
CA GLU A 157 -0.31 18.48 -3.78
C GLU A 157 -1.54 17.55 -3.83
N ARG A 158 -1.45 16.32 -3.30
CA ARG A 158 -2.55 15.37 -3.19
C ARG A 158 -2.63 14.73 -1.80
N TYR A 159 -3.22 15.47 -0.87
CA TYR A 159 -3.75 14.92 0.38
C TYR A 159 -5.07 14.19 0.08
N VAL A 160 -5.16 12.91 0.43
CA VAL A 160 -6.43 12.16 0.39
C VAL A 160 -6.74 11.71 1.80
N SER A 161 -7.51 12.53 2.53
CA SER A 161 -8.24 12.06 3.71
C SER A 161 -9.33 11.12 3.22
N VAL A 162 -9.27 9.86 3.61
CA VAL A 162 -10.43 8.97 3.56
C VAL A 162 -11.03 9.08 4.96
N MET A 163 -12.16 9.75 5.10
CA MET A 163 -12.95 9.77 6.33
C MET A 163 -13.84 8.54 6.41
#